data_AF-A0A7J5HP35-F1
#
_entry.id   AF-A0A7J5HP35-F1
#
_cell.length_a   1.000
_cell.length_b   1.000
_cell.length_c   1.000
_cell.angle_alpha   90.00
_cell.angle_beta   90.00
_cell.angle_gamma   90.00
#
_symmetry.space_group_name_H-M   'P 1'
#
loop_
_entity.id
_entity.type
_entity.pdbx_description
1 polymer ?
#
loop_
_entity_poly.entity_id
_entity_poly.type
_entity_poly.pdbx_seq_one_letter_code
_entity_poly.pdbx_strand_id
1 'polypeptide(L)'
;MITDRKEDSLMIGKIRKGRSFGGCIRYVTQKDDAEIIASEGVLLGTAEEMARSFRWQCLLNPDVAKPVGHIALSFKPEDAPRLTDAFMARLAGEYLELMGIRNTQFIVVRHHGTDNPHCHIVFNRVDFDGKVISDSNDFRRNEKVTKMLKDKYSLTYSEGKQSVKTEKQHASEKVKYEIYRAVKEALRSADTWKKFQNKLLKMGVEMEFKYKGNTNEVQGIRFIKNGLSFKGSGIDRSFSWSRLDAALDHNHVTSLENDVSQKQPYHEQSHGSVIDNLVEVTGTGGVFMPSVAPTEDEKEAERLRRKKKRRKGRSL
;
A
#
# COMPACT_ATOMS: atom_id res chain seq x y z
N MET A 1 2.70 -0.04 -40.27
CA MET A 1 2.92 -1.47 -39.95
C MET A 1 3.50 -1.54 -38.55
N ILE A 2 2.64 -1.78 -37.55
CA ILE A 2 3.05 -1.89 -36.14
C ILE A 2 3.36 -3.36 -35.93
N THR A 3 4.63 -3.68 -35.66
CA THR A 3 5.07 -5.04 -35.40
C THR A 3 4.53 -5.50 -34.05
N ASP A 4 3.67 -6.51 -34.13
CA ASP A 4 3.09 -7.23 -33.00
C ASP A 4 4.22 -8.00 -32.29
N ARG A 5 4.76 -7.41 -31.21
CA ARG A 5 5.68 -8.13 -30.32
C ARG A 5 4.86 -9.16 -29.53
N LYS A 6 4.81 -10.39 -30.04
CA LYS A 6 4.48 -11.58 -29.23
C LYS A 6 5.56 -11.71 -28.15
N GLU A 7 5.24 -11.28 -26.94
CA GLU A 7 6.13 -11.33 -25.79
C GLU A 7 5.92 -12.64 -25.01
N ASP A 8 6.92 -13.52 -25.11
CA ASP A 8 6.98 -14.87 -24.57
C ASP A 8 7.15 -14.90 -23.04
N SER A 9 6.06 -14.77 -22.27
CA SER A 9 6.08 -15.17 -20.85
C SER A 9 4.68 -15.56 -20.32
N LEU A 10 4.51 -16.77 -19.78
CA LEU A 10 3.19 -17.29 -19.36
C LEU A 10 3.10 -17.56 -17.85
N MET A 11 2.99 -16.47 -17.08
CA MET A 11 1.84 -16.13 -16.21
C MET A 11 1.47 -14.74 -16.70
N ILE A 12 0.40 -14.60 -17.47
CA ILE A 12 0.06 -13.31 -18.06
C ILE A 12 -0.93 -12.61 -17.13
N GLY A 13 -0.51 -11.50 -16.54
CA GLY A 13 -1.41 -10.55 -15.89
C GLY A 13 -1.91 -9.53 -16.91
N LYS A 14 -3.10 -9.73 -17.48
CA LYS A 14 -3.70 -8.74 -18.40
C LYS A 14 -4.43 -7.68 -17.60
N ILE A 15 -3.87 -6.48 -17.54
CA ILE A 15 -4.47 -5.34 -16.83
C ILE A 15 -5.42 -4.57 -17.76
N ARG A 16 -6.65 -4.35 -17.32
CA ARG A 16 -7.66 -3.50 -17.96
C ARG A 16 -8.23 -2.50 -16.95
N LYS A 17 -8.62 -1.33 -17.44
CA LYS A 17 -9.23 -0.25 -16.64
C LYS A 17 -10.56 0.13 -17.27
N GLY A 18 -11.62 0.13 -16.47
CA GLY A 18 -12.99 0.31 -16.93
C GLY A 18 -13.69 1.49 -16.27
N ARG A 19 -14.81 1.93 -16.88
CA ARG A 19 -15.67 3.00 -16.35
C ARG A 19 -16.79 2.50 -15.44
N SER A 20 -17.24 1.25 -15.60
CA SER A 20 -18.40 0.71 -14.90
C SER A 20 -18.18 -0.72 -14.44
N PHE A 21 -18.47 -0.99 -13.17
CA PHE A 21 -18.39 -2.32 -12.58
C PHE A 21 -19.44 -3.27 -13.15
N GLY A 22 -20.61 -2.78 -13.56
CA GLY A 22 -21.71 -3.66 -13.99
C GLY A 22 -21.34 -4.61 -15.13
N GLY A 23 -20.68 -4.10 -16.17
CA GLY A 23 -20.19 -4.93 -17.28
C GLY A 23 -19.03 -5.85 -16.87
N CYS A 24 -18.11 -5.36 -16.04
CA CYS A 24 -16.95 -6.12 -15.62
C CYS A 24 -17.31 -7.28 -14.69
N ILE A 25 -18.19 -7.05 -13.71
CA ILE A 25 -18.67 -8.06 -12.78
C ILE A 25 -19.45 -9.13 -13.53
N ARG A 26 -20.43 -8.76 -14.38
CA ARG A 26 -21.15 -9.75 -15.20
C ARG A 26 -20.22 -10.60 -16.06
N TYR A 27 -19.24 -9.97 -16.70
CA TYR A 27 -18.26 -10.67 -17.53
C TYR A 27 -17.48 -11.74 -16.75
N VAL A 28 -17.14 -11.49 -15.48
CA VAL A 28 -16.37 -12.46 -14.69
C VAL A 28 -17.24 -13.44 -13.90
N THR A 29 -18.48 -13.10 -13.51
CA THR A 29 -19.30 -13.95 -12.61
C THR A 29 -20.46 -14.68 -13.28
N GLN A 30 -20.87 -14.32 -14.50
CA GLN A 30 -22.04 -14.93 -15.16
C GLN A 30 -21.69 -16.08 -16.11
N LYS A 31 -20.53 -16.70 -15.95
CA LYS A 31 -20.28 -17.98 -16.61
C LYS A 31 -20.66 -19.12 -15.68
N ASP A 32 -21.16 -20.22 -16.24
CA ASP A 32 -21.62 -21.39 -15.48
C ASP A 32 -20.48 -22.04 -14.67
N ASP A 33 -19.23 -21.83 -15.09
CA ASP A 33 -18.02 -22.35 -14.49
C ASP A 33 -17.31 -21.33 -13.57
N ALA A 34 -17.96 -20.21 -13.24
CA ALA A 34 -17.37 -19.14 -12.46
C ALA A 34 -17.54 -19.34 -10.94
N GLU A 35 -16.44 -19.24 -10.21
CA GLU A 35 -16.43 -19.36 -8.75
C GLU A 35 -15.65 -18.22 -8.10
N ILE A 36 -16.23 -17.57 -7.10
CA ILE A 36 -15.55 -16.53 -6.32
C ILE A 36 -14.71 -17.21 -5.24
N ILE A 37 -13.39 -17.15 -5.39
CA ILE A 37 -12.43 -17.85 -4.51
C ILE A 37 -11.82 -16.95 -3.43
N ALA A 38 -11.98 -15.62 -3.55
CA ALA A 38 -11.60 -14.65 -2.54
C ALA A 38 -12.33 -13.31 -2.74
N SER A 39 -12.55 -12.56 -1.67
CA SER A 39 -13.14 -11.22 -1.71
C SER A 39 -12.78 -10.41 -0.49
N GLU A 40 -12.74 -9.09 -0.63
CA GLU A 40 -12.55 -8.14 0.47
C GLU A 40 -13.48 -6.94 0.29
N GLY A 41 -14.24 -6.58 1.34
CA GLY A 41 -15.07 -5.38 1.37
C GLY A 41 -16.25 -5.33 0.39
N VAL A 42 -16.57 -6.43 -0.30
CA VAL A 42 -17.67 -6.51 -1.28
C VAL A 42 -18.81 -7.35 -0.73
N LEU A 43 -20.04 -6.84 -0.82
CA LEU A 43 -21.24 -7.62 -0.55
C LEU A 43 -21.45 -8.61 -1.70
N LEU A 44 -21.17 -9.89 -1.45
CA LEU A 44 -21.39 -10.96 -2.40
C LEU A 44 -22.88 -11.26 -2.55
N GLY A 45 -23.32 -11.50 -3.77
CA GLY A 45 -24.71 -11.70 -4.14
C GLY A 45 -24.85 -11.77 -5.65
N THR A 46 -25.94 -11.23 -6.18
CA THR A 46 -26.10 -11.08 -7.63
C THR A 46 -25.03 -10.18 -8.23
N ALA A 47 -24.77 -10.32 -9.53
CA ALA A 47 -23.84 -9.44 -10.25
C ALA A 47 -24.21 -7.94 -10.10
N GLU A 48 -25.50 -7.64 -9.96
CA GLU A 48 -25.97 -6.28 -9.72
C GLU A 48 -25.63 -5.77 -8.32
N GLU A 49 -25.86 -6.57 -7.29
CA GLU A 49 -25.54 -6.24 -5.89
C GLU A 49 -24.04 -6.06 -5.70
N MET A 50 -23.21 -6.97 -6.22
CA MET A 50 -21.76 -6.82 -6.19
C MET A 50 -21.31 -5.55 -6.90
N ALA A 51 -21.84 -5.28 -8.11
CA ALA A 51 -21.51 -4.05 -8.83
C ALA A 51 -21.98 -2.80 -8.07
N ARG A 52 -23.08 -2.86 -7.31
CA ARG A 52 -23.58 -1.78 -6.46
C ARG A 52 -22.66 -1.56 -5.26
N SER A 53 -22.21 -2.64 -4.62
CA SER A 53 -21.24 -2.61 -3.52
C SER A 53 -19.93 -1.94 -3.94
N PHE A 54 -19.40 -2.27 -5.12
CA PHE A 54 -18.23 -1.58 -5.69
C PHE A 54 -18.47 -0.09 -5.96
N ARG A 55 -19.65 0.26 -6.49
CA ARG A 55 -19.99 1.67 -6.78
C ARG A 55 -20.05 2.53 -5.54
N TRP A 56 -20.47 1.99 -4.39
CA TRP A 56 -20.52 2.76 -3.15
C TRP A 56 -19.16 3.28 -2.71
N GLN A 57 -18.10 2.47 -2.83
CA GLN A 57 -16.75 2.96 -2.52
C GLN A 57 -16.27 4.03 -3.53
N CYS A 58 -16.69 3.96 -4.80
CA CYS A 58 -16.34 5.01 -5.77
C CYS A 58 -16.88 6.40 -5.40
N LEU A 59 -17.94 6.48 -4.58
CA LEU A 59 -18.50 7.76 -4.13
C LEU A 59 -17.53 8.54 -3.24
N LEU A 60 -16.51 7.89 -2.66
CA LEU A 60 -15.44 8.57 -1.93
C LEU A 60 -14.58 9.46 -2.84
N ASN A 61 -14.58 9.20 -4.16
CA ASN A 61 -13.86 10.01 -5.15
C ASN A 61 -14.55 9.96 -6.53
N PRO A 62 -15.59 10.80 -6.74
CA PRO A 62 -16.39 10.78 -7.96
C PRO A 62 -15.64 11.25 -9.21
N ASP A 63 -14.51 11.93 -9.07
CA ASP A 63 -13.73 12.48 -10.19
C ASP A 63 -12.93 11.39 -10.94
N VAL A 64 -12.87 10.17 -10.41
CA VAL A 64 -12.13 9.06 -11.04
C VAL A 64 -12.91 8.50 -12.23
N ALA A 65 -12.54 8.94 -13.44
CA ALA A 65 -13.19 8.53 -14.68
C ALA A 65 -13.14 7.01 -14.98
N LYS A 66 -12.16 6.28 -14.43
CA LYS A 66 -11.98 4.83 -14.63
C LYS A 66 -11.69 4.13 -13.30
N PRO A 67 -12.70 3.91 -12.45
CA PRO A 67 -12.50 3.37 -11.11
C PRO A 67 -12.32 1.84 -11.11
N VAL A 68 -12.68 1.15 -12.20
CA VAL A 68 -12.57 -0.32 -12.26
C VAL A 68 -11.14 -0.73 -12.62
N GLY A 69 -10.53 -1.56 -11.79
CA GLY A 69 -9.35 -2.35 -12.14
C GLY A 69 -9.73 -3.80 -12.41
N HIS A 70 -9.24 -4.37 -13.51
CA HIS A 70 -9.46 -5.78 -13.87
C HIS A 70 -8.14 -6.41 -14.29
N ILE A 71 -7.82 -7.56 -13.71
CA ILE A 71 -6.59 -8.31 -13.98
C ILE A 71 -6.98 -9.76 -14.24
N ALA A 72 -6.65 -10.28 -15.41
CA ALA A 72 -6.72 -11.72 -15.65
C ALA A 72 -5.34 -12.33 -15.40
N LEU A 73 -5.24 -13.33 -14.53
CA LEU A 73 -4.03 -14.13 -14.30
C LEU A 73 -4.25 -15.49 -14.97
N SER A 74 -3.49 -15.76 -16.04
CA SER A 74 -3.54 -17.04 -16.76
C SER A 74 -2.32 -17.89 -16.44
N PHE A 75 -2.54 -19.19 -16.26
CA PHE A 75 -1.52 -20.18 -15.94
C PHE A 75 -1.39 -21.21 -17.07
N LYS A 76 -0.33 -21.99 -16.99
CA LYS A 76 -0.05 -23.08 -17.91
C LYS A 76 -0.88 -24.33 -17.56
N PRO A 77 -1.39 -25.09 -18.55
CA PRO A 77 -2.14 -26.32 -18.28
C PRO A 77 -1.35 -27.33 -17.44
N GLU A 78 -0.02 -27.35 -17.57
CA GLU A 78 0.89 -28.21 -16.80
C GLU A 78 0.85 -27.92 -15.29
N ASP A 79 0.53 -26.66 -14.91
CA ASP A 79 0.40 -26.28 -13.51
C ASP A 79 -0.98 -26.62 -12.93
N ALA A 80 -1.97 -27.01 -13.77
CA ALA A 80 -3.37 -27.22 -13.38
C ALA A 80 -3.56 -28.11 -12.13
N PRO A 81 -2.85 -29.25 -11.96
CA PRO A 81 -3.03 -30.10 -10.78
C PRO A 81 -2.71 -29.42 -9.45
N ARG A 82 -1.92 -28.35 -9.47
CA ARG A 82 -1.51 -27.59 -8.27
C ARG A 82 -2.37 -26.35 -8.03
N LEU A 83 -3.16 -25.92 -9.02
CA LEU A 83 -4.01 -24.73 -8.97
C LEU A 83 -5.34 -25.04 -8.27
N THR A 84 -5.29 -25.27 -6.96
CA THR A 84 -6.49 -25.31 -6.10
C THR A 84 -7.01 -23.90 -5.83
N ASP A 85 -8.28 -23.74 -5.47
CA ASP A 85 -8.86 -22.43 -5.17
C ASP A 85 -8.13 -21.72 -4.04
N ALA A 86 -7.78 -22.47 -2.98
CA ALA A 86 -6.99 -21.96 -1.87
C ALA A 86 -5.59 -21.47 -2.32
N PHE A 87 -4.96 -22.17 -3.27
CA PHE A 87 -3.67 -21.73 -3.81
C PHE A 87 -3.82 -20.48 -4.67
N MET A 88 -4.80 -20.46 -5.59
CA MET A 88 -5.05 -19.33 -6.47
C MET A 88 -5.47 -18.07 -5.71
N ALA A 89 -6.30 -18.20 -4.67
CA ALA A 89 -6.69 -17.12 -3.78
C ALA A 89 -5.47 -16.52 -3.06
N ARG A 90 -4.58 -17.38 -2.51
CA ARG A 90 -3.34 -16.94 -1.86
C ARG A 90 -2.41 -16.23 -2.84
N LEU A 91 -2.21 -16.80 -4.03
CA LEU A 91 -1.36 -16.22 -5.07
C LEU A 91 -1.92 -14.88 -5.54
N ALA A 92 -3.23 -14.76 -5.74
CA ALA A 92 -3.90 -13.52 -6.11
C ALA A 92 -3.75 -12.43 -5.03
N GLY A 93 -3.89 -12.79 -3.75
CA GLY A 93 -3.64 -11.88 -2.63
C GLY A 93 -2.20 -11.35 -2.60
N GLU A 94 -1.21 -12.23 -2.77
CA GLU A 94 0.19 -11.82 -2.86
C GLU A 94 0.49 -10.98 -4.10
N TYR A 95 -0.15 -11.30 -5.23
CA TYR A 95 -0.06 -10.53 -6.45
C TYR A 95 -0.59 -9.09 -6.26
N LEU A 96 -1.76 -8.93 -5.62
CA LEU A 96 -2.33 -7.62 -5.29
C LEU A 96 -1.39 -6.78 -4.41
N GLU A 97 -0.86 -7.40 -3.36
CA GLU A 97 0.10 -6.79 -2.43
C GLU A 97 1.36 -6.29 -3.15
N LEU A 98 1.93 -7.14 -4.02
CA LEU A 98 3.10 -6.83 -4.84
C LEU A 98 2.82 -5.77 -5.91
N MET A 99 1.62 -5.77 -6.46
CA MET A 99 1.16 -4.74 -7.38
C MET A 99 0.87 -3.40 -6.70
N GLY A 100 0.89 -3.36 -5.36
CA GLY A 100 0.54 -2.17 -4.58
C GLY A 100 -0.95 -1.84 -4.60
N ILE A 101 -1.78 -2.83 -4.92
CA ILE A 101 -3.24 -2.74 -4.85
C ILE A 101 -3.62 -3.18 -3.44
N ARG A 102 -3.84 -2.20 -2.57
CA ARG A 102 -4.09 -2.39 -1.13
C ARG A 102 -5.21 -1.47 -0.71
N ASN A 103 -5.73 -1.69 0.51
CA ASN A 103 -6.72 -0.82 1.12
C ASN A 103 -7.94 -0.60 0.22
N THR A 104 -8.41 -1.62 -0.49
CA THR A 104 -9.50 -1.45 -1.45
C THR A 104 -10.33 -2.72 -1.59
N GLN A 105 -11.56 -2.57 -2.07
CA GLN A 105 -12.41 -3.70 -2.43
C GLN A 105 -11.81 -4.52 -3.56
N PHE A 106 -11.93 -5.84 -3.45
CA PHE A 106 -11.68 -6.74 -4.58
C PHE A 106 -12.51 -8.02 -4.51
N ILE A 107 -12.63 -8.69 -5.65
CA ILE A 107 -13.03 -10.09 -5.78
C ILE A 107 -12.03 -10.83 -6.68
N VAL A 108 -11.85 -12.12 -6.43
CA VAL A 108 -11.10 -13.05 -7.26
C VAL A 108 -12.05 -14.14 -7.73
N VAL A 109 -12.18 -14.28 -9.05
CA VAL A 109 -13.12 -15.20 -9.70
C VAL A 109 -12.34 -16.17 -10.57
N ARG A 110 -12.44 -17.46 -10.30
CA ARG A 110 -11.87 -18.52 -11.12
C ARG A 110 -12.89 -18.98 -12.16
N HIS A 111 -12.43 -19.31 -13.37
CA HIS A 111 -13.22 -20.01 -14.39
C HIS A 111 -12.65 -21.42 -14.54
N HIS A 112 -13.50 -22.45 -14.40
CA HIS A 112 -13.07 -23.86 -14.44
C HIS A 112 -13.16 -24.51 -15.84
N GLY A 113 -13.93 -23.96 -16.76
CA GLY A 113 -14.32 -24.52 -18.06
C GLY A 113 -13.50 -24.06 -19.25
N THR A 114 -12.22 -23.71 -19.06
CA THR A 114 -11.35 -23.26 -20.16
C THR A 114 -10.05 -24.03 -20.22
N ASP A 115 -9.51 -24.21 -21.43
CA ASP A 115 -8.27 -24.95 -21.71
C ASP A 115 -7.05 -24.51 -20.87
N ASN A 116 -6.99 -23.22 -20.50
CA ASN A 116 -5.94 -22.68 -19.65
C ASN A 116 -6.52 -22.28 -18.29
N PRO A 117 -5.99 -22.81 -17.16
CA PRO A 117 -6.40 -22.37 -15.84
C PRO A 117 -6.18 -20.87 -15.68
N HIS A 118 -7.19 -20.15 -15.19
CA HIS A 118 -7.07 -18.71 -14.96
C HIS A 118 -8.05 -18.21 -13.91
N CYS A 119 -7.72 -17.05 -13.36
CA CYS A 119 -8.64 -16.28 -12.51
C CYS A 119 -8.64 -14.80 -12.89
N HIS A 120 -9.73 -14.14 -12.60
CA HIS A 120 -9.93 -12.71 -12.75
C HIS A 120 -9.95 -12.04 -11.39
N ILE A 121 -9.18 -10.96 -11.25
CA ILE A 121 -9.23 -10.07 -10.10
C ILE A 121 -9.92 -8.80 -10.56
N VAL A 122 -10.99 -8.42 -9.88
CA VAL A 122 -11.67 -7.14 -10.05
C VAL A 122 -11.50 -6.35 -8.77
N PHE A 123 -11.00 -5.12 -8.87
CA PHE A 123 -10.73 -4.28 -7.71
C PHE A 123 -11.14 -2.84 -7.95
N ASN A 124 -11.34 -2.09 -6.86
CA ASN A 124 -11.60 -0.66 -6.92
C ASN A 124 -10.30 0.14 -6.94
N ARG A 125 -10.16 1.06 -7.90
CA ARG A 125 -9.03 1.98 -7.96
C ARG A 125 -9.21 3.17 -7.02
N VAL A 126 -10.40 3.40 -6.50
CA VAL A 126 -10.62 4.25 -5.33
C VAL A 126 -10.43 3.36 -4.12
N ASP A 127 -9.47 3.70 -3.25
CA ASP A 127 -9.19 2.96 -2.02
C ASP A 127 -10.19 3.34 -0.90
N PHE A 128 -10.10 2.71 0.28
CA PHE A 128 -11.04 2.96 1.38
C PHE A 128 -10.91 4.37 1.98
N ASP A 129 -9.84 5.10 1.66
CA ASP A 129 -9.63 6.50 2.05
C ASP A 129 -10.08 7.48 0.95
N GLY A 130 -10.63 7.00 -0.17
CA GLY A 130 -10.98 7.83 -1.33
C GLY A 130 -9.79 8.23 -2.21
N LYS A 131 -8.59 7.68 -1.97
CA LYS A 131 -7.41 7.96 -2.81
C LYS A 131 -7.38 7.04 -4.02
N VAL A 132 -6.75 7.52 -5.09
CA VAL A 132 -6.64 6.75 -6.34
C VAL A 132 -5.40 5.87 -6.30
N ILE A 133 -5.59 4.56 -6.47
CA ILE A 133 -4.52 3.60 -6.70
C ILE A 133 -3.88 3.91 -8.06
N SER A 134 -2.61 4.31 -7.99
CA SER A 134 -1.82 4.72 -9.15
C SER A 134 -1.63 3.58 -10.14
N ASP A 135 -1.89 3.88 -11.41
CA ASP A 135 -1.62 2.99 -12.53
C ASP A 135 -0.26 3.24 -13.20
N SER A 136 0.56 4.11 -12.61
CA SER A 136 1.87 4.44 -13.17
C SER A 136 2.81 3.23 -13.16
N ASN A 137 3.31 2.88 -14.33
CA ASN A 137 4.20 1.73 -14.56
C ASN A 137 3.60 0.37 -14.14
N ASP A 138 2.28 0.23 -14.13
CA ASP A 138 1.60 -1.01 -13.73
C ASP A 138 1.94 -2.18 -14.65
N PHE A 139 2.07 -1.99 -15.97
CA PHE A 139 2.51 -3.05 -16.89
C PHE A 139 3.92 -3.57 -16.56
N ARG A 140 4.87 -2.66 -16.32
CA ARG A 140 6.25 -3.04 -15.93
C ARG A 140 6.29 -3.70 -14.54
N ARG A 141 5.48 -3.21 -13.61
CA ARG A 141 5.34 -3.83 -12.28
C ARG A 141 4.76 -5.23 -12.40
N ASN A 142 3.73 -5.39 -13.23
CA ASN A 142 3.09 -6.67 -13.51
C ASN A 142 4.08 -7.70 -14.06
N GLU A 143 4.86 -7.35 -15.08
CA GLU A 143 5.89 -8.24 -15.63
C GLU A 143 6.87 -8.73 -14.55
N LYS A 144 7.34 -7.81 -13.70
CA LYS A 144 8.22 -8.15 -12.58
C LYS A 144 7.52 -9.08 -11.57
N VAL A 145 6.28 -8.75 -11.20
CA VAL A 145 5.51 -9.48 -10.19
C VAL A 145 5.13 -10.87 -10.66
N THR A 146 4.67 -11.03 -11.91
CA THR A 146 4.34 -12.35 -12.46
C THR A 146 5.59 -13.22 -12.52
N LYS A 147 6.74 -12.69 -12.98
CA LYS A 147 8.03 -13.40 -12.94
C LYS A 147 8.40 -13.84 -11.52
N MET A 148 8.32 -12.93 -10.55
CA MET A 148 8.64 -13.23 -9.14
C MET A 148 7.73 -14.33 -8.56
N LEU A 149 6.43 -14.30 -8.83
CA LEU A 149 5.48 -15.30 -8.32
C LEU A 149 5.69 -16.66 -8.98
N LYS A 150 5.97 -16.68 -10.29
CA LYS A 150 6.36 -17.91 -10.97
C LYS A 150 7.58 -18.56 -10.32
N ASP A 151 8.60 -17.77 -10.02
CA ASP A 151 9.82 -18.27 -9.36
C ASP A 151 9.55 -18.82 -7.98
N LYS A 152 8.78 -18.06 -7.20
CA LYS A 152 8.44 -18.42 -5.82
C LYS A 152 7.69 -19.74 -5.74
N TYR A 153 6.76 -19.98 -6.66
CA TYR A 153 5.90 -21.16 -6.66
C TYR A 153 6.35 -22.27 -7.59
N SER A 154 7.47 -22.05 -8.30
CA SER A 154 7.99 -22.97 -9.32
C SER A 154 6.90 -23.31 -10.35
N LEU A 155 6.28 -22.26 -10.90
CA LEU A 155 5.29 -22.37 -11.98
C LEU A 155 6.00 -22.46 -13.33
N THR A 156 5.35 -23.13 -14.28
CA THR A 156 5.95 -23.50 -15.55
C THR A 156 6.27 -22.29 -16.43
N TYR A 157 7.50 -22.22 -16.94
CA TYR A 157 7.93 -21.25 -17.95
C TYR A 157 7.63 -21.75 -19.37
N SER A 158 7.39 -20.85 -20.33
CA SER A 158 7.30 -21.24 -21.74
C SER A 158 8.63 -21.83 -22.19
N GLU A 159 8.59 -22.96 -22.90
CA GLU A 159 9.80 -23.55 -23.47
C GLU A 159 10.42 -22.60 -24.49
N GLY A 160 11.61 -22.08 -24.17
CA GLY A 160 12.31 -21.09 -24.99
C GLY A 160 13.64 -20.63 -24.39
N LYS A 161 14.72 -21.38 -24.65
CA LYS A 161 16.13 -20.93 -24.69
C LYS A 161 16.75 -20.24 -23.45
N GLN A 162 16.24 -20.45 -22.23
CA GLN A 162 16.71 -19.66 -21.09
C GLN A 162 17.06 -20.39 -19.78
N SER A 163 17.04 -21.73 -19.72
CA SER A 163 17.18 -22.48 -18.46
C SER A 163 18.34 -22.01 -17.54
N VAL A 164 19.55 -21.76 -18.07
CA VAL A 164 20.73 -21.48 -17.22
C VAL A 164 20.85 -20.01 -16.75
N LYS A 165 20.51 -19.01 -17.60
CA LYS A 165 20.52 -17.59 -17.17
C LYS A 165 19.37 -17.29 -16.23
N THR A 166 18.27 -18.02 -16.40
CA THR A 166 17.00 -17.74 -15.75
C THR A 166 17.05 -18.29 -14.33
N GLU A 167 17.63 -19.48 -14.07
CA GLU A 167 17.91 -19.98 -12.70
C GLU A 167 18.68 -19.01 -11.79
N LYS A 168 19.79 -18.43 -12.26
CA LYS A 168 20.56 -17.45 -11.46
C LYS A 168 19.77 -16.16 -11.24
N GLN A 169 19.02 -15.72 -12.24
CA GLN A 169 18.14 -14.55 -12.10
C GLN A 169 16.97 -14.83 -11.15
N HIS A 170 16.43 -16.06 -11.15
CA HIS A 170 15.34 -16.52 -10.28
C HIS A 170 15.75 -16.55 -8.81
N ALA A 171 16.94 -17.09 -8.51
CA ALA A 171 17.49 -17.06 -7.16
C ALA A 171 17.60 -15.61 -6.65
N SER A 172 18.08 -14.70 -7.50
CA SER A 172 18.18 -13.28 -7.18
C SER A 172 16.81 -12.61 -6.97
N GLU A 173 15.82 -12.84 -7.84
CA GLU A 173 14.49 -12.22 -7.69
C GLU A 173 13.72 -12.77 -6.47
N LYS A 174 13.86 -14.07 -6.18
CA LYS A 174 13.32 -14.68 -4.95
C LYS A 174 13.89 -14.00 -3.70
N VAL A 175 15.21 -13.80 -3.63
CA VAL A 175 15.84 -13.11 -2.50
C VAL A 175 15.39 -11.64 -2.40
N LYS A 176 15.25 -10.91 -3.53
CA LYS A 176 14.68 -9.55 -3.52
C LYS A 176 13.28 -9.51 -2.93
N TYR A 177 12.44 -10.52 -3.21
CA TYR A 177 11.10 -10.60 -2.65
C TYR A 177 11.09 -10.87 -1.15
N GLU A 178 11.95 -11.76 -0.68
CA GLU A 178 12.08 -12.04 0.75
C GLU A 178 12.54 -10.79 1.51
N ILE A 179 13.50 -10.05 0.94
CA ILE A 179 13.91 -8.74 1.46
C ILE A 179 12.73 -7.77 1.45
N TYR A 180 11.94 -7.72 0.37
CA TYR A 180 10.77 -6.85 0.28
C TYR A 180 9.78 -7.09 1.40
N ARG A 181 9.44 -8.35 1.66
CA ARG A 181 8.52 -8.72 2.76
C ARG A 181 9.11 -8.35 4.11
N ALA A 182 10.39 -8.66 4.34
CA ALA A 182 11.05 -8.35 5.60
C ALA A 182 11.05 -6.83 5.87
N VAL A 183 11.33 -6.01 4.86
CA VAL A 183 11.30 -4.55 4.99
C VAL A 183 9.89 -4.06 5.28
N LYS A 184 8.88 -4.53 4.54
CA LYS A 184 7.49 -4.13 4.80
C LYS A 184 7.04 -4.51 6.19
N GLU A 185 7.33 -5.74 6.63
CA GLU A 185 6.96 -6.23 7.95
C GLU A 185 7.67 -5.45 9.07
N ALA A 186 8.98 -5.20 8.91
CA ALA A 186 9.74 -4.41 9.86
C ALA A 186 9.20 -2.97 9.98
N LEU A 187 8.77 -2.35 8.88
CA LEU A 187 8.18 -1.01 8.87
C LEU A 187 6.84 -0.89 9.59
N ARG A 188 6.06 -1.98 9.73
CA ARG A 188 4.75 -1.92 10.40
C ARG A 188 4.84 -1.55 11.88
N SER A 189 6.00 -1.78 12.48
CA SER A 189 6.15 -1.79 13.94
C SER A 189 7.53 -1.33 14.41
N ALA A 190 8.36 -0.81 13.51
CA ALA A 190 9.60 -0.12 13.86
C ALA A 190 9.36 1.38 13.78
N ASP A 191 9.79 2.08 14.81
CA ASP A 191 9.72 3.53 14.97
C ASP A 191 11.11 4.18 15.01
N THR A 192 12.17 3.38 14.92
CA THR A 192 13.55 3.84 14.97
C THR A 192 14.41 2.97 14.06
N TRP A 193 15.48 3.54 13.52
CA TRP A 193 16.46 2.82 12.70
C TRP A 193 17.03 1.59 13.40
N LYS A 194 17.31 1.67 14.71
CA LYS A 194 17.81 0.55 15.51
C LYS A 194 16.80 -0.60 15.61
N LYS A 195 15.53 -0.31 15.91
CA LYS A 195 14.48 -1.35 15.94
C LYS A 195 14.25 -1.95 14.55
N PHE A 196 14.28 -1.11 13.51
CA PHE A 196 14.12 -1.53 12.12
C PHE A 196 15.24 -2.51 11.70
N GLN A 197 16.51 -2.15 11.92
CA GLN A 197 17.66 -3.00 11.60
C GLN A 197 17.64 -4.32 12.38
N ASN A 198 17.31 -4.28 13.68
CA ASN A 198 17.22 -5.50 14.50
C ASN A 198 16.13 -6.45 14.01
N LYS A 199 14.98 -5.93 13.55
CA LYS A 199 13.91 -6.76 12.98
C LYS A 199 14.32 -7.39 11.66
N LEU A 200 14.96 -6.62 10.78
CA LEU A 200 15.50 -7.15 9.53
C LEU A 200 16.50 -8.28 9.79
N LEU A 201 17.41 -8.07 10.75
CA LEU A 201 18.41 -9.08 11.11
C LEU A 201 17.77 -10.37 11.63
N LYS A 202 16.72 -10.26 12.46
CA LYS A 202 15.92 -11.42 12.91
C LYS A 202 15.22 -12.17 11.76
N MET A 203 14.94 -11.49 10.65
CA MET A 203 14.40 -12.09 9.43
C MET A 203 15.49 -12.53 8.43
N GLY A 204 16.76 -12.51 8.86
CA GLY A 204 17.92 -12.89 8.04
C GLY A 204 18.24 -11.89 6.94
N VAL A 205 17.91 -10.61 7.13
CA VAL A 205 18.23 -9.51 6.20
C VAL A 205 19.17 -8.54 6.89
N GLU A 206 20.36 -8.38 6.34
CA GLU A 206 21.29 -7.35 6.75
C GLU A 206 21.03 -6.06 5.96
N MET A 207 21.41 -4.93 6.56
CA MET A 207 21.19 -3.60 5.99
C MET A 207 22.45 -2.75 6.17
N GLU A 208 22.84 -2.06 5.10
CA GLU A 208 23.98 -1.14 5.09
C GLU A 208 23.58 0.22 4.53
N PHE A 209 24.08 1.29 5.14
CA PHE A 209 23.99 2.63 4.58
C PHE A 209 25.07 2.87 3.54
N LYS A 210 24.70 3.49 2.42
CA LYS A 210 25.63 4.00 1.42
C LYS A 210 25.76 5.50 1.60
N TYR A 211 26.99 5.97 1.79
CA TYR A 211 27.30 7.38 2.02
C TYR A 211 27.81 8.08 0.76
N LYS A 212 27.72 9.42 0.72
CA LYS A 212 28.25 10.26 -0.35
C LYS A 212 29.76 10.46 -0.17
N GLY A 213 30.57 9.74 -0.93
CA GLY A 213 32.03 9.84 -0.83
C GLY A 213 32.51 9.61 0.61
N ASN A 214 33.31 10.54 1.14
CA ASN A 214 33.81 10.52 2.52
C ASN A 214 32.96 11.34 3.51
N THR A 215 31.70 11.63 3.19
CA THR A 215 30.80 12.37 4.08
C THR A 215 29.90 11.42 4.88
N ASN A 216 29.33 11.90 5.99
CA ASN A 216 28.32 11.17 6.75
C ASN A 216 26.89 11.29 6.16
N GLU A 217 26.75 11.86 4.95
CA GLU A 217 25.46 12.01 4.28
C GLU A 217 25.05 10.68 3.62
N VAL A 218 23.95 10.07 4.07
CA VAL A 218 23.42 8.82 3.53
C VAL A 218 22.74 9.07 2.18
N GLN A 219 23.23 8.44 1.11
CA GLN A 219 22.65 8.48 -0.24
C GLN A 219 21.70 7.33 -0.55
N GLY A 220 21.77 6.25 0.22
CA GLY A 220 20.94 5.08 -0.05
C GLY A 220 21.17 3.94 0.93
N ILE A 221 20.44 2.87 0.72
CA ILE A 221 20.46 1.69 1.56
C ILE A 221 20.71 0.48 0.67
N ARG A 222 21.53 -0.45 1.15
CA ARG A 222 21.64 -1.80 0.59
C ARG A 222 21.07 -2.81 1.58
N PHE A 223 20.39 -3.81 1.02
CA PHE A 223 19.91 -4.97 1.76
C PHE A 223 20.64 -6.21 1.28
N ILE A 224 21.04 -7.05 2.22
CA ILE A 224 21.83 -8.24 1.97
C ILE A 224 21.11 -9.45 2.57
N LYS A 225 20.96 -10.50 1.77
CA LYS A 225 20.42 -11.79 2.22
C LYS A 225 21.00 -12.91 1.37
N ASN A 226 21.36 -14.03 2.01
CA ASN A 226 21.95 -15.20 1.35
C ASN A 226 23.18 -14.85 0.47
N GLY A 227 24.01 -13.89 0.92
CA GLY A 227 25.18 -13.40 0.18
C GLY A 227 24.87 -12.48 -1.02
N LEU A 228 23.60 -12.19 -1.33
CA LEU A 228 23.21 -11.31 -2.41
C LEU A 228 22.89 -9.91 -1.89
N SER A 229 23.46 -8.88 -2.54
CA SER A 229 23.30 -7.46 -2.15
C SER A 229 22.50 -6.68 -3.17
N PHE A 230 21.49 -5.93 -2.70
CA PHE A 230 20.60 -5.15 -3.56
C PHE A 230 20.44 -3.71 -3.05
N LYS A 231 20.44 -2.75 -3.98
CA LYS A 231 20.06 -1.35 -3.68
C LYS A 231 18.58 -1.30 -3.28
N GLY A 232 18.25 -0.72 -2.13
CA GLY A 232 16.88 -0.62 -1.61
C GLY A 232 15.90 -0.04 -2.63
N SER A 233 16.24 1.11 -3.22
CA SER A 233 15.41 1.73 -4.27
C SER A 233 15.29 0.90 -5.56
N GLY A 234 16.15 -0.10 -5.75
CA GLY A 234 16.11 -1.05 -6.86
C GLY A 234 15.19 -2.24 -6.58
N ILE A 235 14.94 -2.56 -5.31
CA ILE A 235 13.91 -3.52 -4.90
C ILE A 235 12.54 -2.87 -5.01
N ASP A 236 12.34 -1.74 -4.33
CA ASP A 236 11.13 -0.92 -4.38
C ASP A 236 11.47 0.56 -4.16
N ARG A 237 10.79 1.48 -4.86
CA ARG A 237 11.04 2.91 -4.72
C ARG A 237 10.77 3.42 -3.30
N SER A 238 9.84 2.81 -2.56
CA SER A 238 9.58 3.11 -1.15
C SER A 238 10.74 2.76 -0.22
N PHE A 239 11.70 1.95 -0.66
CA PHE A 239 12.88 1.58 0.14
C PHE A 239 14.10 2.45 -0.16
N SER A 240 13.91 3.67 -0.67
CA SER A 240 14.96 4.69 -0.67
C SER A 240 15.16 5.24 0.75
N TRP A 241 16.39 5.67 1.07
CA TRP A 241 16.73 6.32 2.35
C TRP A 241 15.67 7.32 2.79
N SER A 242 15.41 8.36 1.99
CA SER A 242 14.45 9.41 2.33
C SER A 242 13.01 8.96 2.60
N ARG A 243 12.59 7.81 2.03
CA ARG A 243 11.23 7.30 2.24
C ARG A 243 11.14 6.39 3.44
N LEU A 244 12.20 5.63 3.73
CA LEU A 244 12.29 4.81 4.93
C LEU A 244 12.49 5.68 6.17
N ASP A 245 13.31 6.72 6.06
CA ASP A 245 13.54 7.72 7.11
C ASP A 245 12.23 8.41 7.49
N ALA A 246 11.52 8.99 6.52
CA ALA A 246 10.23 9.63 6.74
C ALA A 246 9.15 8.66 7.30
N ALA A 247 9.19 7.37 6.92
CA ALA A 247 8.27 6.38 7.44
C ALA A 247 8.56 6.04 8.92
N LEU A 248 9.84 5.91 9.28
CA LEU A 248 10.25 5.65 10.66
C LEU A 248 9.97 6.87 11.55
N ASP A 249 10.24 8.08 11.08
CA ASP A 249 9.91 9.31 11.80
C ASP A 249 8.41 9.43 12.08
N HIS A 250 7.57 9.15 11.08
CA HIS A 250 6.13 9.13 11.26
C HIS A 250 5.68 8.10 12.30
N ASN A 251 6.26 6.89 12.25
CA ASN A 251 5.98 5.85 13.24
C ASN A 251 6.45 6.26 14.65
N HIS A 252 7.56 7.00 14.77
CA HIS A 252 8.06 7.53 16.04
C HIS A 252 7.12 8.55 16.67
N VAL A 253 6.65 9.51 15.87
CA VAL A 253 5.67 10.50 16.34
C VAL A 253 4.38 9.80 16.80
N THR A 254 3.90 8.84 16.00
CA THR A 254 2.68 8.09 16.32
C THR A 254 2.83 7.25 17.59
N SER A 255 4.02 6.68 17.87
CA SER A 255 4.22 5.92 19.11
C SER A 255 4.27 6.81 20.35
N LEU A 256 4.84 8.00 20.25
CA LEU A 256 4.86 8.99 21.33
C LEU A 256 3.45 9.54 21.65
N GLU A 257 2.64 9.83 20.64
CA GLU A 257 1.27 10.31 20.83
C GLU A 257 0.38 9.27 21.54
N ASN A 258 0.57 7.98 21.21
CA ASN A 258 -0.16 6.88 21.86
C ASN A 258 0.29 6.66 23.32
N ASP A 259 1.58 6.82 23.63
CA ASP A 259 2.11 6.70 25.00
C ASP A 259 1.63 7.83 25.93
N VAL A 260 1.40 9.04 25.39
CA VAL A 260 0.88 10.19 26.15
C VAL A 260 -0.60 10.01 26.49
N SER A 261 -1.39 9.39 25.60
CA SER A 261 -2.82 9.12 25.83
C SER A 261 -3.08 8.04 26.90
N GLN A 262 -2.13 7.15 27.18
CA GLN A 262 -2.30 6.05 28.15
C GLN A 262 -1.86 6.38 29.59
N LYS A 263 -1.33 7.59 29.86
CA LYS A 263 -0.73 7.98 31.16
C LYS A 263 -1.53 8.98 32.00
N GLN A 264 -2.85 9.11 31.82
CA GLN A 264 -3.70 9.80 32.80
C GLN A 264 -4.54 8.81 33.61
N PRO A 265 -4.24 8.67 34.91
CA PRO A 265 -5.29 8.88 35.91
C PRO A 265 -4.76 9.76 37.06
N TYR A 266 -5.54 10.68 37.62
CA TYR A 266 -5.59 10.89 39.07
C TYR A 266 -6.82 11.71 39.48
N HIS A 267 -7.43 11.19 40.55
CA HIS A 267 -8.58 11.64 41.32
C HIS A 267 -8.06 12.46 42.50
N GLU A 268 -8.68 13.58 42.84
CA GLU A 268 -8.28 14.41 43.99
C GLU A 268 -9.42 14.42 45.03
N GLN A 269 -9.16 13.86 46.21
CA GLN A 269 -9.94 14.08 47.44
C GLN A 269 -9.01 14.75 48.45
N SER A 270 -9.37 15.94 48.91
CA SER A 270 -8.69 16.63 50.01
C SER A 270 -9.64 16.74 51.21
N HIS A 271 -9.15 16.33 52.38
CA HIS A 271 -9.76 16.58 53.68
C HIS A 271 -9.41 18.01 54.12
N GLY A 272 -10.41 18.72 54.67
CA GLY A 272 -10.35 20.15 54.95
C GLY A 272 -9.74 20.58 56.29
N SER A 273 -9.61 21.90 56.42
CA SER A 273 -9.70 22.65 57.68
C SER A 273 -10.24 24.04 57.38
N VAL A 274 -11.15 24.49 58.26
CA VAL A 274 -12.03 25.66 58.19
C VAL A 274 -11.38 26.87 58.87
N ILE A 275 -11.87 28.07 58.51
CA ILE A 275 -11.92 29.41 59.17
C ILE A 275 -11.09 30.51 58.50
N ASP A 276 -11.53 31.75 58.30
CA ASP A 276 -12.84 32.42 58.21
C ASP A 276 -12.59 33.87 57.72
N ASN A 277 -13.62 34.52 57.15
CA ASN A 277 -13.84 35.97 56.97
C ASN A 277 -12.98 36.81 55.98
N LEU A 278 -13.63 37.31 54.92
CA LEU A 278 -14.33 38.62 54.90
C LEU A 278 -14.43 39.13 53.45
N VAL A 279 -15.62 39.10 52.85
CA VAL A 279 -15.92 39.86 51.63
C VAL A 279 -17.14 40.72 51.91
N GLU A 280 -16.90 42.01 52.05
CA GLU A 280 -17.93 43.03 51.97
C GLU A 280 -17.90 43.66 50.57
N VAL A 281 -19.11 43.91 50.09
CA VAL A 281 -19.55 44.27 48.75
C VAL A 281 -19.03 45.64 48.29
N THR A 282 -18.71 45.79 47.00
CA THR A 282 -19.26 46.80 46.05
C THR A 282 -18.39 46.95 44.80
N GLY A 283 -19.01 47.16 43.63
CA GLY A 283 -18.40 47.97 42.57
C GLY A 283 -18.20 47.33 41.19
N THR A 284 -19.16 47.61 40.32
CA THR A 284 -19.09 47.64 38.85
C THR A 284 -17.80 48.19 38.26
N GLY A 285 -17.29 47.60 37.16
CA GLY A 285 -16.37 48.29 36.25
C GLY A 285 -15.42 47.36 35.50
N GLY A 286 -15.56 47.31 34.17
CA GLY A 286 -14.73 46.49 33.28
C GLY A 286 -13.23 46.83 33.35
N VAL A 287 -12.39 45.81 33.20
CA VAL A 287 -10.95 45.98 33.10
C VAL A 287 -10.45 45.37 31.79
N PHE A 288 -9.96 46.29 30.96
CA PHE A 288 -9.18 46.12 29.74
C PHE A 288 -8.03 45.11 29.95
N MET A 289 -7.93 44.10 29.09
CA MET A 289 -6.73 43.26 28.93
C MET A 289 -5.92 43.80 27.74
N PRO A 290 -4.59 44.00 27.87
CA PRO A 290 -3.77 44.50 26.78
C PRO A 290 -3.60 43.44 25.70
N SER A 291 -3.63 43.87 24.43
CA SER A 291 -3.43 43.02 23.26
C SER A 291 -2.03 42.41 23.27
N VAL A 292 -1.93 41.10 23.44
CA VAL A 292 -0.68 40.35 23.26
C VAL A 292 -0.28 40.45 21.79
N ALA A 293 0.99 40.82 21.53
CA ALA A 293 1.52 40.84 20.18
C ALA A 293 1.55 39.41 19.62
N PRO A 294 1.11 39.19 18.37
CA PRO A 294 1.04 37.84 17.81
C PRO A 294 2.42 37.19 17.80
N THR A 295 2.45 35.92 18.17
CA THR A 295 3.66 35.09 18.12
C THR A 295 4.14 34.92 16.66
N GLU A 296 5.42 34.62 16.45
CA GLU A 296 5.96 34.41 15.10
C GLU A 296 5.24 33.25 14.37
N ASP A 297 4.81 32.24 15.11
CA ASP A 297 4.01 31.12 14.58
C ASP A 297 2.62 31.57 14.09
N GLU A 298 1.98 32.52 14.80
CA GLU A 298 0.70 33.10 14.37
C GLU A 298 0.86 33.99 13.12
N LYS A 299 1.95 34.74 13.03
CA LYS A 299 2.26 35.55 11.83
C LYS A 299 2.55 34.66 10.62
N GLU A 300 3.23 33.53 10.82
CA GLU A 300 3.50 32.56 9.77
C GLU A 300 2.21 31.85 9.31
N ALA A 301 1.37 31.45 10.26
CA ALA A 301 0.05 30.87 9.99
C ALA A 301 -0.84 31.84 9.20
N GLU A 302 -0.83 33.14 9.52
CA GLU A 302 -1.59 34.14 8.78
C GLU A 302 -1.01 34.38 7.36
N ARG A 303 0.32 34.38 7.20
CA ARG A 303 0.98 34.43 5.88
C ARG A 303 0.57 33.26 4.99
N LEU A 304 0.53 32.04 5.54
CA LEU A 304 0.13 30.84 4.83
C LEU A 304 -1.36 30.88 4.45
N ARG A 305 -2.23 31.37 5.34
CA ARG A 305 -3.66 31.58 5.06
C ARG A 305 -3.88 32.60 3.93
N ARG A 306 -3.14 33.72 3.91
CA ARG A 306 -3.20 34.72 2.83
C ARG A 306 -2.68 34.16 1.49
N LYS A 307 -1.62 33.35 1.48
CA LYS A 307 -1.14 32.65 0.26
C LYS A 307 -2.18 31.68 -0.29
N LYS A 308 -2.92 30.97 0.58
CA LYS A 308 -3.96 30.02 0.18
C LYS A 308 -5.19 30.72 -0.41
N LYS A 309 -5.60 31.87 0.13
CA LYS A 309 -6.67 32.71 -0.44
C LYS A 309 -6.31 33.30 -1.80
N ARG A 310 -5.07 33.78 -2.01
CA ARG A 310 -4.60 34.30 -3.31
C ARG A 310 -4.51 33.22 -4.40
N ARG A 311 -4.31 31.94 -4.04
CA ARG A 311 -4.32 30.81 -4.98
C ARG A 311 -5.74 30.39 -5.39
N LYS A 312 -6.75 30.58 -4.53
CA LYS A 312 -8.16 30.28 -4.86
C LYS A 312 -8.84 31.36 -5.70
N GLY A 313 -8.37 32.61 -5.66
CA GLY A 313 -8.94 33.72 -6.44
C GLY A 313 -8.34 33.93 -7.84
N ARG A 314 -7.57 32.97 -8.37
CA ARG A 314 -6.87 33.07 -9.67
C ARG A 314 -7.25 31.97 -10.67
N SER A 315 -8.38 31.31 -10.41
CA SER A 315 -9.05 30.39 -11.33
C SER A 315 -10.44 30.94 -11.63
N LEU A 316 -10.47 32.05 -12.36
CA LEU A 316 -11.56 32.51 -13.20
C LEU A 316 -10.92 32.97 -14.51
#